data_AF-A0A097IIX5-F1
#
_entry.id   AF-A0A097IIX5-F1
#
_cell.length_a   1.000
_cell.length_b   1.000
_cell.length_c   1.000
_cell.angle_alpha   90.00
_cell.angle_beta   90.00
_cell.angle_gamma   90.00
#
_symmetry.space_group_name_H-M   'P 1'
#
loop_
_entity.id
_entity.type
_entity.pdbx_description
1 polymer ?
#
loop_
_entity_poly.entity_id
_entity_poly.type
_entity_poly.pdbx_seq_one_letter_code
_entity_poly.pdbx_strand_id
1 'polypeptide(L)'
;MGLFDNMLGNATNVDPREVVRRLAEDRVLLPDEQVFNAFNLFRDLVVFTDWRIISVDVQGLTGKKKSYQTIPYSSISRFSVETAGNLDRDSELYIYISSSITPILTMEIRDNEALKDIQVLLATCLRKS
;
A
#
# COMPACT_ATOMS: atom_id res chain seq x y z
N MET A 1 7.67 6.44 20.05
CA MET A 1 7.15 7.62 19.32
C MET A 1 7.98 7.77 18.07
N GLY A 2 7.70 6.89 17.13
CA GLY A 2 8.52 6.69 15.93
C GLY A 2 7.94 7.49 14.78
N LEU A 3 8.76 7.71 13.75
CA LEU A 3 8.45 8.43 12.50
C LEU A 3 7.06 8.17 11.88
N PHE A 4 6.41 7.06 12.25
CA PHE A 4 5.13 6.60 11.73
C PHE A 4 3.88 7.18 12.42
N ASP A 5 4.00 7.77 13.62
CA ASP A 5 2.83 8.34 14.35
C ASP A 5 2.14 9.48 13.55
N ASN A 6 2.91 10.22 12.75
CA ASN A 6 2.39 11.30 11.90
C ASN A 6 1.87 10.82 10.53
N MET A 7 2.27 9.62 10.09
CA MET A 7 1.87 9.08 8.78
C MET A 7 0.51 8.37 8.81
N LEU A 8 0.09 7.91 10.00
CA LEU A 8 -1.20 7.24 10.22
C LEU A 8 -2.42 8.16 10.03
N GLY A 9 -2.24 9.49 10.11
CA GLY A 9 -3.34 10.44 10.21
C GLY A 9 -3.71 11.19 8.93
N ASN A 10 -2.80 11.29 7.95
CA ASN A 10 -2.93 12.29 6.88
C ASN A 10 -3.13 11.73 5.46
N ALA A 11 -2.86 10.45 5.20
CA ALA A 11 -2.76 9.93 3.82
C ALA A 11 -3.79 8.86 3.42
N THR A 12 -4.65 8.40 4.33
CA THR A 12 -5.61 7.33 4.04
C THR A 12 -6.94 7.88 3.51
N ASN A 13 -7.31 7.55 2.26
CA ASN A 13 -8.68 7.74 1.74
C ASN A 13 -9.71 6.75 2.34
N VAL A 14 -9.37 6.05 3.43
CA VAL A 14 -10.13 4.95 4.03
C VAL A 14 -10.01 5.05 5.54
N ASP A 15 -11.07 4.71 6.28
CA ASP A 15 -10.98 4.60 7.75
C ASP A 15 -10.00 3.46 8.12
N PRO A 16 -8.85 3.77 8.75
CA PRO A 16 -7.86 2.76 9.12
C PRO A 16 -8.45 1.68 10.03
N ARG A 17 -9.44 2.03 10.86
CA ARG A 17 -10.09 1.09 11.78
C ARG A 17 -10.91 0.04 11.03
N GLU A 18 -11.59 0.45 9.96
CA GLU A 18 -12.36 -0.45 9.12
C GLU A 18 -11.43 -1.43 8.38
N VAL A 19 -10.32 -0.92 7.83
CA VAL A 19 -9.32 -1.75 7.15
C VAL A 19 -8.74 -2.79 8.09
N VAL A 20 -8.24 -2.37 9.26
CA VAL A 20 -7.66 -3.27 10.27
C VAL A 20 -8.68 -4.32 10.68
N ARG A 21 -9.92 -3.91 10.98
CA ARG A 21 -10.99 -4.83 11.37
C ARG A 21 -11.27 -5.86 10.27
N ARG A 22 -11.43 -5.44 9.02
CA ARG A 22 -11.71 -6.32 7.88
C ARG A 22 -10.58 -7.36 7.68
N LEU A 23 -9.33 -6.93 7.74
CA LEU A 23 -8.19 -7.83 7.57
C LEU A 23 -8.03 -8.79 8.76
N ALA A 24 -8.38 -8.34 9.97
CA ALA A 24 -8.40 -9.19 11.16
C ALA A 24 -9.52 -10.25 11.10
N GLU A 25 -10.72 -9.87 10.65
CA GLU A 25 -11.85 -10.80 10.42
C GLU A 25 -11.49 -11.88 9.40
N ASP A 26 -10.81 -11.50 8.31
CA ASP A 26 -10.32 -12.42 7.28
C ASP A 26 -9.04 -13.20 7.70
N ARG A 27 -8.54 -13.00 8.93
CA ARG A 27 -7.30 -13.59 9.49
C ARG A 27 -6.05 -13.39 8.62
N VAL A 28 -5.93 -12.23 7.99
CA VAL A 28 -4.82 -11.87 7.10
C VAL A 28 -3.66 -11.23 7.88
N LEU A 29 -3.98 -10.43 8.90
CA LEU A 29 -3.00 -9.81 9.79
C LEU A 29 -2.57 -10.79 10.89
N LEU A 30 -1.29 -10.72 11.24
CA LEU A 30 -0.76 -11.38 12.42
C LEU A 30 -1.04 -10.55 13.68
N PRO A 31 -1.05 -11.17 14.89
CA PRO A 31 -1.41 -10.46 16.12
C PRO A 31 -0.56 -9.22 16.43
N ASP A 32 0.73 -9.24 16.07
CA ASP A 32 1.68 -8.16 16.34
C ASP A 32 2.03 -7.33 15.10
N GLU A 33 1.41 -7.62 13.95
CA GLU A 33 1.62 -6.89 12.70
C GLU A 33 0.83 -5.58 12.73
N GLN A 34 1.55 -4.45 12.61
CA GLN A 34 0.96 -3.11 12.68
C GLN A 34 0.71 -2.56 11.29
N VAL A 35 -0.51 -2.08 11.05
CA VAL A 35 -0.85 -1.36 9.81
C VAL A 35 -0.36 0.08 9.92
N PHE A 36 0.55 0.49 9.04
CA PHE A 36 1.02 1.87 8.93
C PHE A 36 0.11 2.73 8.07
N ASN A 37 -0.37 2.18 6.95
CA ASN A 37 -1.16 2.94 6.00
C ASN A 37 -2.03 2.02 5.13
N ALA A 38 -3.16 2.54 4.61
CA ALA A 38 -4.08 1.79 3.77
C ALA A 38 -4.74 2.67 2.71
N PHE A 39 -4.77 2.18 1.47
CA PHE A 39 -5.25 2.90 0.30
C PHE A 39 -6.31 2.07 -0.43
N ASN A 40 -7.49 2.67 -0.65
CA ASN A 40 -8.48 2.11 -1.56
C ASN A 40 -8.20 2.60 -2.98
N LEU A 41 -7.96 1.66 -3.89
CA LEU A 41 -7.86 1.85 -5.32
C LEU A 41 -9.16 1.37 -5.96
N PHE A 42 -10.18 2.23 -6.01
CA PHE A 42 -11.55 1.89 -6.45
C PHE A 42 -12.17 0.69 -5.71
N ARG A 43 -11.92 -0.55 -6.20
CA ARG A 43 -12.39 -1.80 -5.60
C ARG A 43 -11.32 -2.53 -4.78
N ASP A 44 -10.06 -2.20 -5.02
CA ASP A 44 -8.93 -2.90 -4.45
C ASP A 44 -8.39 -2.13 -3.26
N LEU A 45 -7.75 -2.84 -2.34
CA LEU A 45 -7.20 -2.27 -1.11
C LEU A 45 -5.72 -2.64 -1.02
N VAL A 46 -4.86 -1.63 -0.88
CA VAL A 46 -3.43 -1.82 -0.63
C VAL A 46 -3.11 -1.37 0.78
N VAL A 47 -2.47 -2.24 1.54
CA VAL A 47 -2.19 -2.05 2.97
C VAL A 47 -0.69 -2.17 3.18
N PHE A 48 -0.11 -1.17 3.82
CA PHE A 48 1.29 -1.14 4.21
C PHE A 48 1.36 -1.45 5.70
N THR A 49 2.03 -2.55 6.06
CA THR A 49 2.27 -2.93 7.45
C THR A 49 3.72 -2.64 7.83
N ASP A 50 4.11 -2.97 9.05
CA ASP A 50 5.51 -2.97 9.45
C ASP A 50 6.33 -4.09 8.77
N TRP A 51 5.68 -5.13 8.23
CA TRP A 51 6.37 -6.32 7.70
C TRP A 51 6.26 -6.47 6.18
N ARG A 52 5.15 -6.05 5.57
CA ARG A 52 4.83 -6.33 4.17
C ARG A 52 3.77 -5.38 3.62
N ILE A 53 3.65 -5.42 2.29
CA ILE A 53 2.50 -4.86 1.58
C ILE A 53 1.48 -5.99 1.36
N ILE A 54 0.21 -5.70 1.62
CA ILE A 54 -0.90 -6.61 1.36
C ILE A 54 -1.81 -5.93 0.33
N SER A 55 -1.94 -6.52 -0.85
CA SER A 55 -2.92 -6.11 -1.86
C SER A 55 -4.13 -7.05 -1.80
N VAL A 56 -5.33 -6.46 -1.77
CA VAL A 56 -6.60 -7.16 -1.73
C VAL A 56 -7.41 -6.74 -2.95
N ASP A 57 -7.56 -7.65 -3.90
CA ASP A 57 -8.37 -7.47 -5.11
C ASP A 57 -9.76 -8.09 -4.90
N VAL A 58 -10.80 -7.28 -5.10
CA VAL A 58 -12.20 -7.71 -4.98
C VAL A 58 -12.74 -8.09 -6.36
N GLN A 59 -12.87 -9.40 -6.57
CA GLN A 59 -13.23 -9.99 -7.85
C GLN A 59 -14.72 -10.35 -7.98
N GLY A 60 -15.19 -10.32 -9.22
CA GLY A 60 -16.53 -10.78 -9.62
C GLY A 60 -17.64 -9.77 -9.31
N LEU A 61 -18.84 -10.07 -9.81
CA LEU A 61 -20.00 -9.16 -9.73
C LEU A 61 -20.53 -8.98 -8.30
N THR A 62 -20.36 -9.98 -7.43
CA THR A 62 -20.86 -9.96 -6.05
C THR A 62 -19.84 -9.45 -5.03
N GLY A 63 -18.58 -9.25 -5.44
CA GLY A 63 -17.48 -8.86 -4.54
C GLY A 63 -17.13 -9.87 -3.44
N LYS A 64 -17.73 -11.07 -3.46
CA LYS A 64 -17.46 -12.13 -2.45
C LYS A 64 -16.12 -12.82 -2.64
N LYS A 65 -15.62 -12.87 -3.88
CA LYS A 65 -14.32 -13.45 -4.17
C LYS A 65 -13.27 -12.37 -3.94
N LYS A 66 -12.33 -12.63 -3.06
CA LYS A 66 -11.19 -11.74 -2.79
C LYS A 66 -9.90 -12.48 -3.09
N SER A 67 -8.96 -11.81 -3.73
CA SER A 67 -7.58 -12.28 -3.90
C SER A 67 -6.68 -11.49 -2.97
N TYR A 68 -5.85 -12.17 -2.19
CA TYR A 68 -4.90 -11.54 -1.28
C TYR A 68 -3.49 -11.82 -1.77
N GLN A 69 -2.73 -10.77 -2.02
CA GLN A 69 -1.34 -10.85 -2.43
C GLN A 69 -0.46 -10.19 -1.38
N THR A 70 0.47 -10.97 -0.82
CA THR A 70 1.48 -10.49 0.12
C THR A 70 2.78 -10.22 -0.61
N ILE A 71 3.35 -9.03 -0.42
CA ILE A 71 4.64 -8.60 -0.96
C ILE A 71 5.54 -8.23 0.22
N PRO A 72 6.45 -9.11 0.66
CA PRO A 72 7.42 -8.80 1.70
C PRO A 72 8.34 -7.65 1.25
N TYR A 73 8.66 -6.71 2.15
CA TYR A 73 9.55 -5.60 1.80
C TYR A 73 10.93 -6.08 1.31
N SER A 74 11.43 -7.18 1.87
CA SER A 74 12.70 -7.81 1.45
C SER A 74 12.72 -8.32 0.01
N SER A 75 11.56 -8.54 -0.61
CA SER A 75 11.44 -9.01 -2.00
C SER A 75 11.41 -7.89 -3.04
N ILE A 76 11.16 -6.65 -2.59
CA ILE A 76 11.07 -5.48 -3.45
C ILE A 76 12.47 -5.10 -3.86
N SER A 77 12.74 -5.10 -5.17
CA SER A 77 14.04 -4.74 -5.72
C SER A 77 14.15 -3.25 -5.99
N ARG A 78 13.04 -2.61 -6.37
CA ARG A 78 12.93 -1.17 -6.62
C ARG A 78 11.47 -0.73 -6.61
N PHE A 79 11.25 0.56 -6.40
CA PHE A 79 9.99 1.23 -6.70
C PHE A 79 10.27 2.45 -7.56
N SER A 80 9.27 2.90 -8.32
CA SER A 80 9.31 4.11 -9.14
C SER A 80 8.07 4.94 -8.87
N VAL A 81 8.20 6.26 -8.98
CA VAL A 81 7.10 7.21 -8.80
C VAL A 81 7.06 8.11 -10.01
N GLU A 82 5.87 8.25 -10.58
CA GLU A 82 5.59 9.19 -11.65
C GLU A 82 4.59 10.23 -11.14
N THR A 83 5.01 11.48 -11.05
CA THR A 83 4.16 12.56 -10.53
C THR A 83 3.26 13.11 -11.62
N ALA A 84 2.02 13.41 -11.28
CA ALA A 84 1.10 14.11 -12.17
C ALA A 84 1.71 15.43 -12.69
N GLY A 85 1.69 15.62 -14.02
CA GLY A 85 2.04 16.89 -14.65
C GLY A 85 0.89 17.90 -14.60
N ASN A 86 1.02 19.06 -15.25
CA ASN A 86 -0.02 20.10 -15.24
C ASN A 86 -1.37 19.68 -15.88
N LEU A 87 -1.42 18.57 -16.62
CA LEU A 87 -2.59 18.12 -17.38
C LEU A 87 -3.19 16.79 -16.90
N ASP A 88 -2.42 15.96 -16.20
CA ASP A 88 -2.89 14.72 -15.58
C ASP A 88 -3.24 14.95 -14.11
N ARG A 89 -4.25 14.23 -13.60
CA ARG A 89 -4.76 14.45 -12.24
C ARG A 89 -4.12 13.56 -11.17
N ASP A 90 -3.53 12.43 -11.58
CA ASP A 90 -3.19 11.34 -10.67
C ASP A 90 -1.70 11.01 -10.85
N SER A 91 -0.97 10.83 -9.74
CA SER A 91 0.40 10.33 -9.74
C SER A 91 0.38 8.79 -9.68
N GLU A 92 1.41 8.14 -10.18
CA GLU A 92 1.52 6.68 -10.18
C GLU A 92 2.71 6.19 -9.36
N LEU A 93 2.50 5.10 -8.62
CA LEU A 93 3.53 4.37 -7.90
C LEU A 93 3.63 2.96 -8.48
N TYR A 94 4.86 2.53 -8.76
CA TYR A 94 5.17 1.21 -9.29
C TYR A 94 6.10 0.45 -8.36
N ILE A 95 5.78 -0.80 -8.03
CA ILE A 95 6.61 -1.68 -7.21
C ILE A 95 7.09 -2.86 -8.05
N TYR A 96 8.39 -3.14 -8.00
CA TYR A 96 9.02 -4.23 -8.73
C TYR A 96 9.66 -5.22 -7.76
N ILE A 97 9.55 -6.51 -8.09
CA ILE A 97 10.22 -7.59 -7.37
C ILE A 97 11.32 -8.20 -8.23
N SER A 98 12.43 -8.57 -7.60
CA SER A 98 13.57 -9.23 -8.27
C SER A 98 13.99 -8.49 -9.56
N SER A 99 14.31 -9.22 -10.62
CA SER A 99 14.66 -8.70 -11.95
C SER A 99 13.44 -8.42 -12.85
N SER A 100 12.21 -8.38 -12.32
CA SER A 100 11.02 -8.15 -13.14
C SER A 100 11.10 -6.81 -13.86
N ILE A 101 10.74 -6.80 -15.15
CA ILE A 101 10.64 -5.57 -15.94
C ILE A 101 9.29 -4.90 -15.69
N THR A 102 8.23 -5.68 -15.48
CA THR A 102 6.89 -5.18 -15.18
C THR A 102 6.69 -5.00 -13.68
N PRO A 103 5.96 -3.97 -13.25
CA PRO A 103 5.61 -3.81 -11.84
C PRO A 103 4.66 -4.93 -11.42
N ILE A 104 4.81 -5.37 -10.19
CA ILE A 104 3.89 -6.33 -9.58
C ILE A 104 2.71 -5.65 -8.89
N LEU A 105 2.87 -4.37 -8.54
CA LEU A 105 1.82 -3.51 -8.01
C LEU A 105 1.96 -2.12 -8.62
N THR A 106 0.85 -1.61 -9.13
CA THR A 106 0.70 -0.23 -9.61
C THR A 106 -0.40 0.44 -8.79
N MET A 107 -0.16 1.65 -8.32
CA MET A 107 -1.16 2.44 -7.59
C MET A 107 -1.30 3.82 -8.21
N GLU A 108 -2.53 4.23 -8.47
CA GLU A 108 -2.87 5.61 -8.83
C GLU A 108 -3.21 6.40 -7.56
N ILE A 109 -2.56 7.54 -7.37
CA ILE A 109 -2.61 8.35 -6.16
C ILE A 109 -2.89 9.80 -6.54
N ARG A 110 -4.05 10.29 -6.11
CA ARG A 110 -4.48 11.69 -6.34
C ARG A 110 -3.91 12.70 -5.37
N ASP A 111 -3.60 12.24 -4.15
CA ASP A 111 -3.12 13.10 -3.09
C ASP A 111 -1.59 13.13 -3.09
N ASN A 112 -1.03 14.29 -3.39
CA ASN A 112 0.42 14.49 -3.44
C ASN A 112 1.10 14.34 -2.07
N GLU A 113 0.43 14.66 -0.96
CA GLU A 113 1.00 14.42 0.37
C GLU A 113 1.02 12.93 0.67
N ALA A 114 -0.06 12.21 0.34
CA ALA A 114 -0.08 10.75 0.46
C ALA A 114 1.01 10.06 -0.36
N LEU A 115 1.29 10.56 -1.57
CA LEU A 115 2.38 10.05 -2.41
C LEU A 115 3.76 10.24 -1.74
N LYS A 116 4.00 11.42 -1.15
CA LYS A 116 5.25 11.69 -0.42
C LYS A 116 5.38 10.79 0.81
N ASP A 117 4.29 10.58 1.52
CA ASP A 117 4.23 9.69 2.66
C ASP A 117 4.58 8.25 2.25
N ILE A 118 3.95 7.72 1.20
CA ILE A 118 4.27 6.37 0.72
C ILE A 118 5.75 6.25 0.30
N GLN A 119 6.32 7.28 -0.32
CA GLN A 119 7.75 7.29 -0.67
C GLN A 119 8.64 7.18 0.57
N VAL A 120 8.35 7.93 1.63
CA VAL A 120 9.10 7.87 2.89
C VAL A 120 8.94 6.51 3.56
N LEU A 121 7.72 5.96 3.58
CA LEU A 121 7.43 4.63 4.13
C LEU A 121 8.22 3.56 3.40
N LEU A 122 8.12 3.50 2.07
CA LEU A 122 8.85 2.51 1.26
C LEU A 122 10.36 2.66 1.44
N ALA A 123 10.89 3.87 1.39
CA ALA A 123 12.32 4.10 1.63
C ALA A 123 12.76 3.63 3.03
N THR A 124 11.91 3.80 4.04
CA THR A 124 12.19 3.36 5.42
C THR A 124 12.17 1.84 5.54
N CYS A 125 11.15 1.18 4.99
CA CYS A 125 11.00 -0.28 5.02
C CYS A 125 12.05 -1.01 4.16
N LEU A 126 12.53 -0.39 3.09
CA LEU A 126 13.56 -0.95 2.19
C LEU A 126 14.99 -0.64 2.65
N ARG A 127 15.16 0.22 3.67
CA ARG A 127 16.48 0.48 4.23
C ARG A 127 17.02 -0.82 4.81
N LYS A 128 18.09 -1.35 4.20
CA LYS A 128 18.82 -2.49 4.77
C LYS A 128 19.25 -2.14 6.19
N SER A 129 18.84 -2.95 7.15
CA SER A 129 19.41 -3.00 8.50
C SER A 129 20.85 -3.49 8.44
#